data_AF-A0A1A9D9C9-F1
#
_entry.id   AF-A0A1A9D9C9-F1
#
_cell.length_a   1.000
_cell.length_b   1.000
_cell.length_c   1.000
_cell.angle_alpha   90.00
_cell.angle_beta   90.00
_cell.angle_gamma   90.00
#
_symmetry.space_group_name_H-M   'P 1'
#
loop_
_entity.id
_entity.type
_entity.pdbx_description
1 polymer ?
#
loop_
_entity_poly.entity_id
_entity_poly.type
_entity_poly.pdbx_seq_one_letter_code
_entity_poly.pdbx_strand_id
1 'polypeptide(L)'
;MRTVLVTGPGGSGRTTLAAASALAAAREGRRTLLVTTDPVPGLTGSPAGAAPAVTADGLHHVRTDSAGHFRAELTALQDRASGVLDLLGANRMDGEELTELPGSHQLALLHTLHRAAAGDWSEDRYDVLVVDLPPLADALALLALPGQLRRYLRRLLPPERQAARALRPMLAQIAGVPMPAQWLYEAAARKDTELAAVERLLRDRATTLRLVAEPGPAAEDALGRARTGIALHGLRVDTLVANRVLPRHSPDPWFADLAARQDKCLDLWREGPEALTEVPHLGRDPRTADDLAPLGAHCVPDQRIPGPAPDPWWTEDTRGEPGGEGLLTWCLPLPGAVKEDLRLVRRGDELLLTAGEFHRTLRLESALRRCTVVGAALTDGVLRVRFAPDPELWPRAR
;
A
#
# COMPACT_ATOMS: atom_id res chain seq x y z
N MET A 1 6.98 -3.31 15.54
CA MET A 1 7.43 -4.05 14.35
C MET A 1 7.82 -3.05 13.28
N ARG A 2 9.01 -3.21 12.70
CA ARG A 2 9.50 -2.48 11.53
C ARG A 2 8.96 -3.16 10.27
N THR A 3 8.39 -2.42 9.31
CA THR A 3 7.82 -3.02 8.09
C THR A 3 8.42 -2.44 6.81
N VAL A 4 9.10 -3.26 6.01
CA VAL A 4 9.67 -2.87 4.72
C VAL A 4 8.83 -3.47 3.60
N LEU A 5 8.19 -2.60 2.83
CA LEU A 5 7.40 -2.93 1.65
C LEU A 5 8.30 -2.81 0.42
N VAL A 6 8.70 -3.91 -0.19
CA VAL A 6 9.63 -3.90 -1.32
C VAL A 6 8.84 -3.90 -2.62
N THR A 7 8.96 -2.84 -3.42
CA THR A 7 8.32 -2.69 -4.75
C THR A 7 9.34 -2.23 -5.80
N GLY A 8 9.00 -2.27 -7.09
CA GLY A 8 9.91 -1.93 -8.19
C GLY A 8 9.34 -2.28 -9.57
N PRO A 9 9.93 -1.79 -10.67
CA PRO A 9 9.53 -2.20 -12.02
C PRO A 9 9.63 -3.73 -12.20
N GLY A 10 8.86 -4.29 -13.14
CA GLY A 10 8.93 -5.72 -13.46
C GLY A 10 10.35 -6.14 -13.82
N GLY A 11 10.82 -7.27 -13.27
CA GLY A 11 12.17 -7.79 -13.55
C GLY A 11 13.32 -7.14 -12.78
N SER A 12 13.06 -6.17 -11.92
CA SER A 12 14.08 -5.42 -11.14
C SER A 12 14.84 -6.22 -10.08
N GLY A 13 14.52 -7.51 -9.87
CA GLY A 13 15.15 -8.34 -8.81
C GLY A 13 14.59 -8.09 -7.40
N ARG A 14 13.38 -7.55 -7.34
CA ARG A 14 12.68 -7.15 -6.13
C ARG A 14 12.48 -8.29 -5.11
N THR A 15 12.07 -9.47 -5.55
CA THR A 15 11.91 -10.67 -4.72
C THR A 15 13.22 -11.14 -4.11
N THR A 16 14.30 -11.11 -4.90
CA THR A 16 15.65 -11.39 -4.41
C THR A 16 16.05 -10.40 -3.31
N LEU A 17 15.83 -9.10 -3.52
CA LEU A 17 16.22 -8.09 -2.54
C LEU A 17 15.33 -8.05 -1.31
N ALA A 18 14.04 -8.41 -1.41
CA ALA A 18 13.17 -8.62 -0.26
C ALA A 18 13.70 -9.76 0.63
N ALA A 19 14.04 -10.89 0.01
CA ALA A 19 14.61 -12.03 0.73
C ALA A 19 16.00 -11.74 1.31
N ALA A 20 16.86 -11.05 0.58
CA ALA A 20 18.17 -10.63 1.05
C ALA A 20 18.05 -9.65 2.24
N SER A 21 17.11 -8.70 2.19
CA SER A 21 16.82 -7.78 3.29
C SER A 21 16.33 -8.51 4.54
N ALA A 22 15.45 -9.50 4.36
CA ALA A 22 14.91 -10.30 5.47
C ALA A 22 15.99 -11.20 6.12
N LEU A 23 16.82 -11.85 5.29
CA LEU A 23 17.94 -12.66 5.77
C LEU A 23 18.98 -11.82 6.51
N ALA A 24 19.25 -10.61 6.04
CA ALA A 24 20.18 -9.71 6.71
C ALA A 24 19.64 -9.23 8.06
N ALA A 25 18.34 -8.92 8.17
CA ALA A 25 17.72 -8.59 9.45
C ALA A 25 17.78 -9.75 10.45
N ALA A 26 17.50 -10.96 9.99
CA ALA A 26 17.58 -12.17 10.82
C ALA A 26 18.99 -12.44 11.35
N ARG A 27 20.02 -12.23 10.51
CA ARG A 27 21.43 -12.36 10.92
C ARG A 27 21.87 -11.33 11.95
N GLU A 28 21.18 -10.21 12.08
CA GLU A 28 21.37 -9.25 13.17
C GLU A 28 20.61 -9.63 14.46
N GLY A 29 20.04 -10.84 14.51
CA GLY A 29 19.31 -11.35 15.67
C GLY A 29 17.87 -10.84 15.77
N ARG A 30 17.32 -10.22 14.71
CA ARG A 30 15.94 -9.71 14.71
C ARG A 30 14.98 -10.77 14.20
N ARG A 31 13.91 -11.04 14.96
CA ARG A 31 12.87 -12.00 14.51
C ARG A 31 12.17 -11.43 13.29
N THR A 32 12.36 -12.09 12.16
CA THR A 32 11.99 -11.53 10.86
C THR A 32 10.96 -12.42 10.17
N LEU A 33 9.89 -11.81 9.67
CA LEU A 33 8.92 -12.45 8.80
C LEU A 33 9.07 -11.91 7.37
N LEU A 34 9.32 -12.81 6.43
CA LEU A 34 9.24 -12.54 4.99
C LEU A 34 7.88 -13.01 4.46
N VAL A 35 7.17 -12.11 3.77
CA VAL A 35 5.92 -12.42 3.06
C VAL A 35 6.16 -12.31 1.56
N THR A 36 5.88 -13.37 0.80
CA THR A 36 5.95 -13.35 -0.68
C THR A 36 4.71 -13.91 -1.35
N THR A 37 4.50 -13.54 -2.61
CA THR A 37 3.49 -14.21 -3.47
C THR A 37 4.12 -15.35 -4.27
N ASP A 38 5.33 -15.12 -4.80
CA ASP A 38 6.03 -16.10 -5.61
C ASP A 38 7.05 -16.91 -4.80
N PRO A 39 7.48 -18.09 -5.30
CA PRO A 39 8.61 -18.81 -4.75
C PRO A 39 9.88 -17.96 -4.78
N VAL A 40 10.69 -18.05 -3.72
CA VAL A 40 11.98 -17.37 -3.66
C VAL A 40 13.10 -18.38 -3.89
N PRO A 41 13.94 -18.23 -4.93
CA PRO A 41 15.11 -19.08 -5.11
C PRO A 41 16.02 -19.07 -3.89
N GLY A 42 16.45 -20.25 -3.44
CA GLY A 42 17.42 -20.39 -2.35
C GLY A 42 16.85 -20.30 -0.93
N LEU A 43 15.54 -20.04 -0.78
CA LEU A 43 14.85 -20.08 0.50
C LEU A 43 13.83 -21.21 0.51
N THR A 44 13.95 -22.13 1.47
CA THR A 44 12.91 -23.13 1.73
C THR A 44 11.71 -22.43 2.38
N GLY A 45 10.67 -22.20 1.60
CA GLY A 45 9.41 -21.65 2.08
C GLY A 45 8.42 -22.72 2.51
N SER A 46 7.41 -22.32 3.28
CA SER A 46 6.24 -23.17 3.50
C SER A 46 5.47 -23.41 2.19
N PRO A 47 4.69 -24.50 2.09
CA PRO A 47 3.64 -24.60 1.07
C PRO A 47 2.80 -23.32 1.05
N ALA A 48 2.28 -22.92 -0.11
CA ALA A 48 1.48 -21.69 -0.18
C ALA A 48 0.30 -21.81 0.81
N GLY A 49 0.05 -20.76 1.60
CA GLY A 49 -1.11 -20.68 2.50
C GLY A 49 -0.93 -21.37 3.85
N ALA A 50 0.18 -22.09 4.04
CA ALA A 50 0.54 -22.64 5.35
C ALA A 50 1.05 -21.55 6.31
N ALA A 51 1.16 -21.90 7.60
CA ALA A 51 1.80 -21.04 8.59
C ALA A 51 3.27 -20.72 8.17
N PRO A 52 3.85 -19.60 8.65
CA PRO A 52 5.24 -19.27 8.37
C PRO A 52 6.16 -20.42 8.77
N ALA A 53 7.04 -20.84 7.86
CA ALA A 53 8.06 -21.84 8.14
C ALA A 53 9.39 -21.16 8.47
N VAL A 54 10.16 -21.78 9.36
CA VAL A 54 11.54 -21.35 9.64
C VAL A 54 12.41 -21.71 8.44
N THR A 55 13.05 -20.72 7.84
CA THR A 55 13.91 -20.88 6.66
C THR A 55 15.38 -20.71 7.00
N ALA A 56 15.68 -19.86 7.99
CA ALA A 56 16.99 -19.70 8.60
C ALA A 56 16.79 -19.28 10.07
N ASP A 57 17.85 -19.31 10.88
CA ASP A 57 17.76 -18.84 12.26
C ASP A 57 17.26 -17.39 12.31
N GLY A 58 16.21 -17.14 13.10
CA GLY A 58 15.53 -15.85 13.18
C GLY A 58 14.71 -15.44 11.95
N LEU A 59 14.66 -16.22 10.87
CA LEU A 59 13.91 -15.91 9.63
C LEU A 59 12.77 -16.89 9.39
N HIS A 60 11.55 -16.36 9.40
CA HIS A 60 10.34 -17.07 9.03
C HIS A 60 9.87 -16.59 7.64
N HIS A 61 9.41 -17.50 6.80
CA HIS A 61 8.89 -17.20 5.47
C HIS A 61 7.47 -17.75 5.31
N VAL A 62 6.58 -16.92 4.79
CA VAL A 62 5.24 -17.31 4.37
C VAL A 62 5.00 -16.91 2.92
N ARG A 63 4.45 -17.85 2.15
CA ARG A 63 3.98 -17.59 0.79
C ARG A 63 2.46 -17.48 0.77
N THR A 64 1.95 -16.39 0.24
CA THR A 64 0.51 -16.16 0.07
C THR A 64 -0.09 -17.18 -0.89
N ASP A 65 -1.19 -17.82 -0.50
CA ASP A 65 -1.99 -18.69 -1.35
C ASP A 65 -3.24 -17.95 -1.84
N SER A 66 -3.14 -17.38 -3.03
CA SER A 66 -4.25 -16.67 -3.68
C SER A 66 -5.42 -17.62 -3.96
N ALA A 67 -5.14 -18.77 -4.55
CA ALA A 67 -6.16 -19.73 -4.94
C ALA A 67 -6.88 -20.33 -3.71
N GLY A 68 -6.14 -20.78 -2.70
CA GLY A 68 -6.73 -21.29 -1.46
C GLY A 68 -7.50 -20.22 -0.69
N HIS A 69 -6.99 -18.99 -0.62
CA HIS A 69 -7.72 -17.87 -0.01
C HIS A 69 -9.05 -17.58 -0.73
N PHE A 70 -9.02 -17.51 -2.07
CA PHE A 70 -10.21 -17.29 -2.88
C PHE A 70 -11.26 -18.40 -2.68
N ARG A 71 -10.84 -19.67 -2.73
CA ARG A 71 -11.69 -20.82 -2.47
C ARG A 71 -12.33 -20.72 -1.09
N ALA A 72 -11.54 -20.49 -0.06
CA ALA A 72 -12.03 -20.40 1.31
C ALA A 72 -13.05 -19.28 1.51
N GLU A 73 -12.80 -18.08 0.99
CA GLU A 73 -13.74 -16.95 1.10
C GLU A 73 -15.04 -17.21 0.33
N LEU A 74 -14.97 -17.78 -0.88
CA LEU A 74 -16.16 -18.07 -1.69
C LEU A 74 -16.99 -19.22 -1.11
N THR A 75 -16.37 -20.31 -0.65
CA THR A 75 -17.08 -21.38 0.06
C THR A 75 -17.74 -20.86 1.33
N ALA A 76 -17.04 -20.06 2.14
CA ALA A 76 -17.63 -19.45 3.34
C ALA A 76 -18.79 -18.50 3.03
N LEU A 77 -18.77 -17.84 1.87
CA LEU A 77 -19.88 -17.01 1.39
C LEU A 77 -21.07 -17.87 0.97
N GLN A 78 -20.85 -18.97 0.23
CA GLN A 78 -21.89 -19.92 -0.18
C GLN A 78 -22.59 -20.54 1.03
N ASP A 79 -21.84 -20.94 2.06
CA ASP A 79 -22.42 -21.54 3.27
C ASP A 79 -23.35 -20.58 4.01
N ARG A 80 -22.93 -19.30 4.13
CA ARG A 80 -23.76 -18.24 4.74
C ARG A 80 -24.97 -17.85 3.89
N ALA A 81 -24.88 -18.02 2.57
CA ALA A 81 -25.94 -17.75 1.61
C ALA A 81 -26.81 -18.98 1.28
N SER A 82 -26.56 -20.13 1.91
CA SER A 82 -27.22 -21.42 1.64
C SER A 82 -28.74 -21.31 1.50
N GLY A 83 -29.42 -20.70 2.49
CA GLY A 83 -30.87 -20.54 2.43
C GLY A 83 -31.38 -19.72 1.23
N VAL A 84 -30.59 -18.78 0.70
CA VAL A 84 -30.95 -18.02 -0.52
C VAL A 84 -30.64 -18.84 -1.77
N LEU A 85 -29.52 -19.55 -1.78
CA LEU A 85 -29.14 -20.44 -2.90
C LEU A 85 -30.15 -21.57 -3.08
N ASP A 86 -30.58 -22.19 -1.98
CA ASP A 86 -31.60 -23.25 -1.97
C ASP A 86 -32.94 -22.72 -2.53
N LEU A 87 -33.35 -21.50 -2.15
CA LEU A 87 -34.56 -20.85 -2.68
C LEU A 87 -34.47 -20.55 -4.19
N LEU A 88 -33.27 -20.27 -4.70
CA LEU A 88 -33.03 -19.98 -6.11
C LEU A 88 -32.75 -21.24 -6.94
N GLY A 89 -32.72 -22.42 -6.32
CA GLY A 89 -32.34 -23.67 -6.98
C GLY A 89 -30.89 -23.66 -7.49
N ALA A 90 -30.02 -22.84 -6.88
CA ALA A 90 -28.63 -22.71 -7.29
C ALA A 90 -27.79 -23.83 -6.66
N ASN A 91 -26.97 -24.50 -7.47
CA ASN A 91 -26.03 -25.50 -6.98
C ASN A 91 -24.80 -24.82 -6.36
N ARG A 92 -24.36 -25.35 -5.22
CA ARG A 92 -23.07 -24.98 -4.61
C ARG A 92 -21.94 -25.55 -5.45
N MET A 93 -20.87 -24.77 -5.59
CA MET A 93 -19.63 -25.21 -6.24
C MET A 93 -18.69 -25.78 -5.19
N ASP A 94 -18.10 -26.93 -5.51
CA ASP A 94 -17.03 -27.50 -4.70
C ASP A 94 -15.77 -26.65 -4.79
N GLY A 95 -14.95 -26.65 -3.73
CA GLY A 95 -13.74 -25.83 -3.68
C GLY A 95 -12.75 -26.12 -4.81
N GLU A 96 -12.74 -27.36 -5.32
CA GLU A 96 -11.87 -27.79 -6.42
C GLU A 96 -12.32 -27.24 -7.79
N GLU A 97 -13.61 -26.92 -7.94
CA GLU A 97 -14.16 -26.32 -9.16
C GLU A 97 -13.85 -24.83 -9.27
N LEU A 98 -13.49 -24.20 -8.15
CA LEU A 98 -13.25 -22.78 -8.06
C LEU A 98 -11.83 -22.42 -8.55
N THR A 99 -11.81 -21.62 -9.61
CA THR A 99 -10.60 -20.99 -10.15
C THR A 99 -10.48 -19.56 -9.65
N GLU A 100 -9.26 -19.12 -9.33
CA GLU A 100 -9.03 -17.76 -8.85
C GLU A 100 -9.36 -16.70 -9.91
N LEU A 101 -9.81 -15.52 -9.45
CA LEU A 101 -10.18 -14.41 -10.30
C LEU A 101 -9.08 -13.33 -10.31
N PRO A 102 -9.04 -12.47 -11.35
CA PRO A 102 -8.24 -11.25 -11.32
C PRO A 102 -8.55 -10.45 -10.04
N GLY A 103 -7.51 -10.08 -9.28
CA GLY A 103 -7.65 -9.42 -7.98
C GLY A 103 -7.49 -10.34 -6.77
N SER A 104 -7.55 -11.67 -6.93
CA SER A 104 -7.43 -12.62 -5.81
C SER A 104 -6.07 -12.53 -5.11
N HIS A 105 -4.98 -12.34 -5.85
CA HIS A 105 -3.63 -12.19 -5.27
C HIS A 105 -3.55 -10.99 -4.33
N GLN A 106 -4.14 -9.85 -4.71
CA GLN A 106 -4.17 -8.64 -3.91
C GLN A 106 -4.95 -8.88 -2.62
N LEU A 107 -6.12 -9.51 -2.69
CA LEU A 107 -6.94 -9.82 -1.52
C LEU A 107 -6.24 -10.80 -0.57
N ALA A 108 -5.62 -11.84 -1.11
CA ALA A 108 -4.87 -12.82 -0.32
C ALA A 108 -3.65 -12.19 0.36
N LEU A 109 -2.95 -11.27 -0.30
CA LEU A 109 -1.85 -10.52 0.29
C LEU A 109 -2.35 -9.57 1.40
N LEU A 110 -3.46 -8.85 1.18
CA LEU A 110 -4.08 -8.03 2.23
C LEU A 110 -4.49 -8.86 3.46
N HIS A 111 -5.04 -10.06 3.24
CA HIS A 111 -5.37 -11.00 4.31
C HIS A 111 -4.10 -11.46 5.04
N THR A 112 -3.02 -11.78 4.32
CA THR A 112 -1.72 -12.17 4.89
C THR A 112 -1.13 -11.03 5.74
N LEU A 113 -1.21 -9.78 5.27
CA LEU A 113 -0.77 -8.59 6.02
C LEU A 113 -1.62 -8.35 7.26
N HIS A 114 -2.93 -8.59 7.19
CA HIS A 114 -3.80 -8.52 8.36
C HIS A 114 -3.35 -9.51 9.45
N ARG A 115 -3.11 -10.77 9.09
CA ARG A 115 -2.62 -11.80 10.01
C ARG A 115 -1.25 -11.46 10.61
N ALA A 116 -0.34 -10.93 9.79
CA ALA A 116 0.95 -10.43 10.25
C ALA A 116 0.80 -9.29 11.27
N ALA A 117 -0.09 -8.33 11.00
CA ALA A 117 -0.36 -7.19 11.89
C ALA A 117 -1.07 -7.59 13.19
N ALA A 118 -1.92 -8.62 13.13
CA ALA A 118 -2.62 -9.18 14.29
C ALA A 118 -1.70 -10.01 15.19
N GLY A 119 -0.60 -10.54 14.65
CA GLY A 119 0.33 -11.41 15.37
C GLY A 119 -0.12 -12.87 15.42
N ASP A 120 -0.96 -13.29 14.48
CA ASP A 120 -1.63 -14.61 14.51
C ASP A 120 -0.68 -15.82 14.50
N TRP A 121 0.55 -15.63 14.00
CA TRP A 121 1.49 -16.72 13.76
C TRP A 121 2.55 -16.91 14.84
N SER A 122 2.62 -16.02 15.83
CA SER A 122 3.64 -16.13 16.87
C SER A 122 3.17 -15.44 18.14
N GLU A 123 3.21 -16.16 19.26
CA GLU A 123 3.03 -15.57 20.61
C GLU A 123 4.03 -14.43 20.82
N ASP A 124 5.21 -14.63 20.24
CA ASP A 124 6.35 -13.76 20.20
C ASP A 124 6.32 -12.90 18.92
N ARG A 125 5.84 -11.65 19.01
CA ARG A 125 5.69 -10.78 17.83
C ARG A 125 7.01 -10.59 17.06
N TYR A 126 6.93 -10.56 15.73
CA TYR A 126 8.07 -10.28 14.86
C TYR A 126 8.59 -8.85 15.06
N ASP A 127 9.90 -8.70 15.00
CA ASP A 127 10.58 -7.40 15.08
C ASP A 127 10.55 -6.70 13.72
N VAL A 128 10.75 -7.48 12.65
CA VAL A 128 10.82 -7.02 11.26
C VAL A 128 9.86 -7.81 10.39
N LEU A 129 9.09 -7.09 9.56
CA LEU A 129 8.25 -7.63 8.50
C LEU A 129 8.78 -7.13 7.16
N VAL A 130 9.18 -8.02 6.27
CA VAL A 130 9.55 -7.69 4.89
C VAL A 130 8.49 -8.26 3.96
N VAL A 131 7.91 -7.41 3.11
CA VAL A 131 6.82 -7.78 2.22
C VAL A 131 7.25 -7.60 0.77
N ASP A 132 7.17 -8.68 0.01
CA ASP A 132 7.38 -8.69 -1.43
C ASP A 132 6.07 -8.28 -2.15
N LEU A 133 5.91 -6.99 -2.45
CA LEU A 133 4.72 -6.44 -3.13
C LEU A 133 4.76 -6.62 -4.65
N PRO A 134 3.65 -6.71 -5.41
CA PRO A 134 3.67 -6.73 -6.88
C PRO A 134 4.52 -5.63 -7.56
N PRO A 135 4.73 -5.69 -8.90
CA PRO A 135 5.37 -4.61 -9.64
C PRO A 135 4.80 -3.22 -9.30
N LEU A 136 5.62 -2.17 -9.40
CA LEU A 136 5.37 -0.85 -8.82
C LEU A 136 3.96 -0.28 -9.04
N ALA A 137 3.43 -0.35 -10.26
CA ALA A 137 2.08 0.11 -10.55
C ALA A 137 1.00 -0.66 -9.75
N ASP A 138 1.07 -1.99 -9.77
CA ASP A 138 0.15 -2.87 -9.04
C ASP A 138 0.31 -2.75 -7.53
N ALA A 139 1.53 -2.54 -7.04
CA ALA A 139 1.79 -2.29 -5.62
C ALA A 139 1.12 -1.00 -5.14
N LEU A 140 1.19 0.09 -5.90
CA LEU A 140 0.51 1.34 -5.53
C LEU A 140 -1.01 1.16 -5.46
N ALA A 141 -1.59 0.44 -6.43
CA ALA A 141 -3.01 0.09 -6.40
C ALA A 141 -3.37 -0.78 -5.18
N LEU A 142 -2.56 -1.80 -4.88
CA LEU A 142 -2.72 -2.67 -3.72
C LEU A 142 -2.67 -1.89 -2.40
N LEU A 143 -1.73 -0.95 -2.25
CA LEU A 143 -1.57 -0.16 -1.03
C LEU A 143 -2.71 0.84 -0.82
N ALA A 144 -3.36 1.28 -1.89
CA ALA A 144 -4.57 2.10 -1.83
C ALA A 144 -5.84 1.30 -1.50
N LEU A 145 -5.84 0.00 -1.81
CA LEU A 145 -7.02 -0.86 -1.80
C LEU A 145 -7.74 -0.95 -0.44
N PRO A 146 -7.06 -1.05 0.73
CA PRO A 146 -7.75 -1.13 2.02
C PRO A 146 -8.70 0.05 2.28
N GLY A 147 -8.24 1.27 2.03
CA GLY A 147 -9.06 2.47 2.20
C GLY A 147 -10.25 2.54 1.23
N GLN A 148 -10.03 2.11 -0.02
CA GLN A 148 -11.08 2.05 -1.04
C GLN A 148 -12.17 1.04 -0.69
N LEU A 149 -11.78 -0.20 -0.33
CA LEU A 149 -12.71 -1.25 0.04
C LEU A 149 -13.55 -0.87 1.26
N ARG A 150 -12.93 -0.31 2.30
CA ARG A 150 -13.66 0.17 3.49
C ARG A 150 -14.66 1.27 3.17
N ARG A 151 -14.29 2.19 2.28
CA ARG A 151 -15.21 3.23 1.80
C ARG A 151 -16.41 2.60 1.08
N TYR A 152 -16.19 1.62 0.21
CA TYR A 152 -17.27 0.93 -0.48
C TYR A 152 -18.16 0.14 0.47
N LEU A 153 -17.58 -0.59 1.44
CA LEU A 153 -18.34 -1.30 2.46
C LEU A 153 -19.26 -0.35 3.24
N ARG A 154 -18.74 0.78 3.73
CA ARG A 154 -19.54 1.80 4.45
C ARG A 154 -20.64 2.43 3.59
N ARG A 155 -20.43 2.55 2.28
CA ARG A 155 -21.43 3.11 1.37
C ARG A 155 -22.52 2.10 1.00
N LEU A 156 -22.16 0.83 0.80
CA LEU A 156 -23.08 -0.23 0.41
C LEU A 156 -23.88 -0.79 1.60
N LEU A 157 -23.24 -0.88 2.77
CA LEU A 157 -23.83 -1.39 4.00
C LEU A 157 -23.61 -0.38 5.16
N PRO A 158 -24.33 0.76 5.16
CA PRO A 158 -24.15 1.78 6.20
C PRO A 158 -24.52 1.25 7.59
N PRO A 159 -23.66 1.42 8.62
CA PRO A 159 -23.92 0.92 9.96
C PRO A 159 -25.15 1.56 10.61
N GLU A 160 -25.49 2.80 10.24
CA GLU A 160 -26.67 3.50 10.74
C GLU A 160 -27.97 2.78 10.35
N ARG A 161 -27.98 2.12 9.19
CA ARG A 161 -29.12 1.29 8.74
C ARG A 161 -29.25 -0.01 9.51
N GLN A 162 -28.15 -0.53 10.06
CA GLN A 162 -28.19 -1.69 10.95
C GLN A 162 -28.89 -1.35 12.27
N ALA A 163 -28.57 -0.20 12.87
CA ALA A 163 -29.21 0.28 14.10
C ALA A 163 -30.70 0.59 13.88
N ALA A 164 -31.07 1.18 12.74
CA ALA A 164 -32.46 1.45 12.38
C ALA A 164 -33.32 0.18 12.21
N ARG A 165 -32.71 -1.01 12.04
CA ARG A 165 -33.43 -2.29 11.95
C ARG A 165 -34.11 -2.69 13.27
N ALA A 166 -33.71 -2.15 14.41
CA ALA A 166 -34.45 -2.32 15.67
C ALA A 166 -35.87 -1.71 15.58
N LEU A 167 -36.11 -0.78 14.64
CA LEU A 167 -37.41 -0.18 14.33
C LEU A 167 -38.15 -0.92 13.20
N ARG A 168 -37.82 -2.21 12.97
CA ARG A 168 -38.32 -3.06 11.88
C ARG A 168 -39.84 -3.03 11.64
N PRO A 169 -40.72 -3.02 12.67
CA PRO A 169 -42.16 -3.05 12.44
C PRO A 169 -42.68 -1.81 11.70
N MET A 170 -42.00 -0.66 11.86
CA MET A 170 -42.41 0.62 11.26
C MET A 170 -41.83 0.86 9.87
N LEU A 171 -40.61 0.36 9.59
CA LEU A 171 -39.94 0.59 8.30
C LEU A 171 -40.43 -0.34 7.18
N ALA A 172 -40.91 -1.54 7.51
CA ALA A 172 -41.45 -2.49 6.52
C ALA A 172 -42.71 -1.96 5.80
N GLN A 173 -43.44 -1.01 6.41
CA GLN A 173 -44.61 -0.36 5.80
C GLN A 173 -44.29 0.83 4.89
N ILE A 174 -43.10 1.43 5.00
CA ILE A 174 -42.77 2.71 4.35
C ILE A 174 -41.72 2.56 3.24
N ALA A 175 -40.84 1.55 3.34
CA ALA A 175 -39.80 1.32 2.33
C ALA A 175 -39.89 -0.13 1.83
N GLY A 176 -40.49 -0.34 0.66
CA GLY A 176 -40.54 -1.63 -0.05
C GLY A 176 -39.18 -2.18 -0.51
N VAL A 177 -38.10 -1.87 0.19
CA VAL A 177 -36.75 -2.35 -0.08
C VAL A 177 -36.43 -3.46 0.93
N PRO A 178 -36.23 -4.71 0.49
CA PRO A 178 -35.83 -5.78 1.39
C PRO A 178 -34.49 -5.44 2.05
N MET A 179 -34.47 -5.40 3.38
CA MET A 179 -33.25 -5.13 4.14
C MET A 179 -32.24 -6.27 3.97
N PRO A 180 -30.93 -5.98 3.75
CA PRO A 180 -29.92 -7.01 3.67
C PRO A 180 -29.92 -7.96 4.87
N ALA A 181 -29.54 -9.22 4.67
CA ALA A 181 -29.44 -10.20 5.74
C ALA A 181 -28.46 -9.75 6.82
N GLN A 182 -28.70 -10.13 8.09
CA GLN A 182 -27.87 -9.69 9.23
C GLN A 182 -26.40 -10.12 9.08
N TRP A 183 -26.16 -11.33 8.57
CA TRP A 183 -24.82 -11.86 8.33
C TRP A 183 -23.99 -11.00 7.37
N LEU A 184 -24.62 -10.26 6.44
CA LEU A 184 -23.92 -9.35 5.52
C LEU A 184 -23.29 -8.18 6.27
N TYR A 185 -24.01 -7.60 7.26
CA TYR A 185 -23.49 -6.53 8.09
C TYR A 185 -22.37 -7.02 8.99
N GLU A 186 -22.52 -8.20 9.59
CA GLU A 186 -21.47 -8.83 10.41
C GLU A 186 -20.21 -9.15 9.60
N ALA A 187 -20.38 -9.66 8.38
CA ALA A 187 -19.28 -9.90 7.45
C ALA A 187 -18.60 -8.59 7.04
N ALA A 188 -19.36 -7.54 6.72
CA ALA A 188 -18.83 -6.23 6.36
C ALA A 188 -18.09 -5.57 7.52
N ALA A 189 -18.61 -5.66 8.76
CA ALA A 189 -17.95 -5.12 9.95
C ALA A 189 -16.63 -5.85 10.26
N ARG A 190 -16.61 -7.18 10.10
CA ARG A 190 -15.38 -7.97 10.20
C ARG A 190 -14.36 -7.53 9.16
N LYS A 191 -14.76 -7.44 7.89
CA LYS A 191 -13.85 -6.99 6.81
C LYS A 191 -13.39 -5.53 6.99
N ASP A 192 -14.24 -4.62 7.48
CA ASP A 192 -13.79 -3.25 7.81
C ASP A 192 -12.70 -3.27 8.88
N THR A 193 -12.84 -4.11 9.90
CA THR A 193 -11.86 -4.27 10.98
C THR A 193 -10.54 -4.85 10.47
N GLU A 194 -10.60 -5.91 9.64
CA GLU A 194 -9.43 -6.51 9.00
C GLU A 194 -8.66 -5.46 8.18
N LEU A 195 -9.36 -4.76 7.29
CA LEU A 195 -8.78 -3.73 6.42
C LEU A 195 -8.29 -2.50 7.22
N ALA A 196 -8.95 -2.14 8.31
CA ALA A 196 -8.51 -1.06 9.19
C ALA A 196 -7.19 -1.40 9.87
N ALA A 197 -6.97 -2.67 10.24
CA ALA A 197 -5.70 -3.12 10.79
C ALA A 197 -4.57 -3.00 9.76
N VAL A 198 -4.84 -3.35 8.49
CA VAL A 198 -3.87 -3.16 7.41
C VAL A 198 -3.59 -1.68 7.16
N GLU A 199 -4.61 -0.80 7.11
CA GLU A 199 -4.38 0.65 7.00
C GLU A 199 -3.51 1.20 8.13
N ARG A 200 -3.69 0.72 9.36
CA ARG A 200 -2.84 1.12 10.50
C ARG A 200 -1.40 0.66 10.32
N LEU A 201 -1.18 -0.57 9.88
CA LEU A 201 0.16 -1.08 9.56
C LEU A 201 0.81 -0.20 8.48
N LEU A 202 0.10 0.08 7.38
CA LEU A 202 0.62 0.86 6.26
C LEU A 202 0.94 2.32 6.60
N ARG A 203 0.18 2.94 7.53
CA ARG A 203 0.40 4.32 8.00
C ARG A 203 1.35 4.46 9.18
N ASP A 204 1.84 3.35 9.72
CA ASP A 204 2.81 3.40 10.82
C ASP A 204 4.13 4.03 10.34
N ARG A 205 4.74 4.89 11.17
CA ARG A 205 6.02 5.54 10.85
C ARG A 205 7.18 4.56 10.70
N ALA A 206 7.06 3.35 11.25
CA ALA A 206 7.98 2.25 11.07
C ALA A 206 7.70 1.44 9.79
N THR A 207 6.69 1.80 8.99
CA THR A 207 6.43 1.22 7.67
C THR A 207 7.02 2.10 6.58
N THR A 208 7.81 1.51 5.69
CA THR A 208 8.43 2.21 4.56
C THR A 208 8.30 1.42 3.28
N LEU A 209 8.31 2.14 2.16
CA LEU A 209 8.47 1.60 0.83
C LEU A 209 9.96 1.55 0.51
N ARG A 210 10.43 0.43 -0.02
CA ARG A 210 11.76 0.30 -0.62
C ARG A 210 11.59 0.11 -2.11
N LEU A 211 12.16 1.03 -2.89
CA LEU A 211 12.10 0.96 -4.33
C LEU A 211 13.30 0.17 -4.84
N VAL A 212 13.07 -0.78 -5.72
CA VAL A 212 14.12 -1.58 -6.37
C VAL A 212 14.04 -1.31 -7.86
N ALA A 213 15.16 -0.94 -8.47
CA ALA A 213 15.21 -0.65 -9.89
C ALA A 213 16.58 -1.01 -10.48
N GLU A 214 16.58 -1.50 -11.71
CA GLU A 214 17.81 -1.65 -12.50
C GLU A 214 18.03 -0.32 -13.25
N PRO A 215 19.18 0.38 -13.07
CA PRO A 215 19.36 1.70 -13.66
C PRO A 215 19.31 1.65 -15.19
N GLY A 216 18.40 2.44 -15.74
CA GLY A 216 18.11 2.51 -17.16
C GLY A 216 16.78 3.21 -17.46
N PRO A 217 16.47 3.49 -18.73
CA PRO A 217 15.34 4.35 -19.11
C PRO A 217 13.97 3.80 -18.65
N ALA A 218 13.77 2.49 -18.73
CA ALA A 218 12.50 1.87 -18.30
C ALA A 218 12.25 2.04 -16.80
N ALA A 219 13.32 2.03 -15.99
CA ALA A 219 13.23 2.27 -14.57
C ALA A 219 12.95 3.75 -14.27
N GLU A 220 13.64 4.68 -14.96
CA GLU A 220 13.37 6.12 -14.83
C GLU A 220 11.91 6.44 -15.13
N ASP A 221 11.38 5.91 -16.23
CA ASP A 221 9.98 6.08 -16.63
C ASP A 221 9.01 5.55 -15.57
N ALA A 222 9.28 4.35 -15.03
CA ALA A 222 8.42 3.72 -14.03
C ALA A 222 8.47 4.47 -12.68
N LEU A 223 9.65 4.88 -12.22
CA LEU A 223 9.84 5.66 -10.99
C LEU A 223 9.22 7.06 -11.13
N GLY A 224 9.39 7.70 -12.29
CA GLY A 224 8.81 9.00 -12.61
C GLY A 224 7.28 8.98 -12.54
N ARG A 225 6.63 7.99 -13.16
CA ARG A 225 5.16 7.81 -13.08
C ARG A 225 4.70 7.52 -11.66
N ALA A 226 5.43 6.68 -10.93
CA ALA A 226 5.06 6.28 -9.58
C ALA A 226 5.21 7.40 -8.53
N ARG A 227 6.07 8.40 -8.78
CA ARG A 227 6.38 9.48 -7.82
C ARG A 227 5.13 10.20 -7.32
N THR A 228 4.22 10.54 -8.23
CA THR A 228 2.93 11.16 -7.90
C THR A 228 2.07 10.23 -7.03
N GLY A 229 2.00 8.94 -7.35
CA GLY A 229 1.23 7.96 -6.58
C GLY A 229 1.80 7.72 -5.18
N ILE A 230 3.12 7.59 -5.05
CA ILE A 230 3.83 7.46 -3.77
C ILE A 230 3.49 8.66 -2.88
N ALA A 231 3.63 9.87 -3.40
CA ALA A 231 3.33 11.10 -2.67
C ALA A 231 1.83 11.22 -2.34
N LEU A 232 0.95 10.95 -3.32
CA LEU A 232 -0.50 11.00 -3.15
C LEU A 232 -0.95 10.06 -2.05
N HIS A 233 -0.38 8.86 -1.94
CA HIS A 233 -0.70 7.87 -0.91
C HIS A 233 0.08 8.05 0.40
N GLY A 234 0.98 9.04 0.48
CA GLY A 234 1.77 9.34 1.68
C GLY A 234 2.75 8.21 2.03
N LEU A 235 3.20 7.45 1.03
CA LEU A 235 4.13 6.35 1.21
C LEU A 235 5.54 6.90 1.44
N ARG A 236 6.23 6.37 2.46
CA ARG A 236 7.55 6.84 2.87
C ARG A 236 8.61 5.96 2.24
N VAL A 237 9.33 6.48 1.24
CA VAL A 237 10.45 5.75 0.65
C VAL A 237 11.64 5.76 1.63
N ASP A 238 12.22 4.61 1.95
CA ASP A 238 13.44 4.55 2.76
C ASP A 238 14.71 4.68 1.92
N THR A 239 14.78 3.95 0.81
CA THR A 239 15.86 4.00 -0.16
C THR A 239 15.37 3.55 -1.54
N LEU A 240 16.02 4.08 -2.57
CA LEU A 240 16.03 3.52 -3.91
C LEU A 240 17.25 2.60 -4.01
N VAL A 241 17.01 1.30 -4.22
CA VAL A 241 18.03 0.31 -4.46
C VAL A 241 18.26 0.20 -5.97
N ALA A 242 19.40 0.71 -6.41
CA ALA A 242 19.94 0.43 -7.74
C ALA A 242 20.48 -1.00 -7.76
N ASN A 243 19.67 -1.92 -8.27
CA ASN A 243 20.07 -3.33 -8.38
C ASN A 243 20.89 -3.56 -9.64
N ARG A 244 21.69 -4.64 -9.64
CA ARG A 244 22.45 -5.09 -10.82
C ARG A 244 23.39 -4.02 -11.37
N VAL A 245 24.04 -3.26 -10.49
CA VAL A 245 25.04 -2.26 -10.90
C VAL A 245 26.25 -2.97 -11.48
N LEU A 246 26.60 -2.60 -12.71
CA LEU A 246 27.72 -3.13 -13.46
C LEU A 246 29.03 -2.49 -12.99
N PRO A 247 30.14 -3.23 -13.04
CA PRO A 247 31.47 -2.67 -12.91
C PRO A 247 31.68 -1.46 -13.84
N ARG A 248 32.20 -0.35 -13.30
CA ARG A 248 32.38 0.91 -14.07
C ARG A 248 33.54 0.87 -15.07
N HIS A 249 34.44 -0.12 -14.97
CA HIS A 249 35.69 -0.15 -15.73
C HIS A 249 35.77 -1.48 -16.49
N SER A 250 35.78 -1.39 -17.83
CA SER A 250 35.99 -2.55 -18.71
C SER A 250 36.76 -2.13 -19.96
N PRO A 251 37.72 -2.95 -20.44
CA PRO A 251 38.38 -2.72 -21.72
C PRO A 251 37.50 -3.06 -22.93
N ASP A 252 36.38 -3.77 -22.74
CA ASP A 252 35.41 -4.06 -23.80
C ASP A 252 34.52 -2.83 -24.08
N PRO A 253 34.54 -2.26 -25.30
CA PRO A 253 33.74 -1.10 -25.65
C PRO A 253 32.23 -1.31 -25.47
N TRP A 254 31.72 -2.52 -25.72
CA TRP A 254 30.28 -2.80 -25.57
C TRP A 254 29.87 -2.74 -24.10
N PHE A 255 30.65 -3.39 -23.23
CA PHE A 255 30.41 -3.35 -21.78
C PHE A 255 30.60 -1.94 -21.21
N ALA A 256 31.62 -1.21 -21.67
CA ALA A 256 31.88 0.16 -21.23
C ALA A 256 30.71 1.10 -21.57
N ASP A 257 30.10 0.98 -22.76
CA ASP A 257 28.90 1.75 -23.13
C ASP A 257 27.70 1.41 -22.25
N LEU A 258 27.46 0.13 -21.94
CA LEU A 258 26.39 -0.29 -21.05
C LEU A 258 26.57 0.27 -19.62
N ALA A 259 27.78 0.17 -19.07
CA ALA A 259 28.11 0.73 -17.76
C ALA A 259 27.98 2.26 -17.74
N ALA A 260 28.40 2.95 -18.81
CA ALA A 260 28.27 4.41 -18.91
C ALA A 260 26.80 4.88 -18.94
N ARG A 261 25.92 4.12 -19.62
CA ARG A 261 24.47 4.40 -19.60
C ARG A 261 23.87 4.21 -18.22
N GLN A 262 24.30 3.18 -17.49
CA GLN A 262 23.88 2.92 -16.13
C GLN A 262 24.37 4.04 -15.19
N ASP A 263 25.62 4.47 -15.33
CA ASP A 263 26.21 5.54 -14.54
C ASP A 263 25.48 6.88 -14.72
N LYS A 264 25.09 7.22 -15.95
CA LYS A 264 24.27 8.41 -16.22
C LYS A 264 22.93 8.36 -15.48
N CYS A 265 22.28 7.20 -15.45
CA CYS A 265 21.02 7.00 -14.72
C CYS A 265 21.24 7.11 -13.20
N LEU A 266 22.33 6.54 -12.68
CA LEU A 266 22.71 6.62 -11.28
C LEU A 266 22.98 8.07 -10.84
N ASP A 267 23.65 8.87 -11.67
CA ASP A 267 23.89 10.29 -11.38
C ASP A 267 22.58 11.06 -11.22
N LEU A 268 21.60 10.84 -12.12
CA LEU A 268 20.27 11.41 -12.00
C LEU A 268 19.57 10.99 -10.69
N TRP A 269 19.70 9.72 -10.29
CA TRP A 269 19.09 9.21 -9.06
C TRP A 269 19.75 9.78 -7.80
N ARG A 270 21.05 10.08 -7.83
CA ARG A 270 21.76 10.72 -6.70
C ARG A 270 21.31 12.16 -6.46
N GLU A 271 20.86 12.86 -7.50
CA GLU A 271 20.27 14.20 -7.39
C GLU A 271 18.82 14.17 -6.87
N GLY A 272 18.21 12.97 -6.82
CA GLY A 272 16.87 12.74 -6.31
C GLY A 272 16.75 12.89 -4.78
N PRO A 273 15.52 13.01 -4.26
CA PRO A 273 15.29 13.13 -2.83
C PRO A 273 15.47 11.81 -2.06
N GLU A 274 15.42 10.66 -2.73
CA GLU A 274 15.59 9.35 -2.11
C GLU A 274 17.06 9.01 -1.87
N ALA A 275 17.36 8.38 -0.72
CA ALA A 275 18.69 7.80 -0.51
C ALA A 275 18.95 6.67 -1.52
N LEU A 276 20.08 6.72 -2.22
CA LEU A 276 20.47 5.71 -3.21
C LEU A 276 21.39 4.65 -2.59
N THR A 277 21.03 3.38 -2.78
CA THR A 277 21.85 2.23 -2.41
C THR A 277 22.21 1.43 -3.66
N GLU A 278 23.49 1.31 -3.99
CA GLU A 278 23.96 0.51 -5.12
C GLU A 278 24.19 -0.95 -4.69
N VAL A 279 23.62 -1.90 -5.44
CA VAL A 279 23.83 -3.34 -5.27
C VAL A 279 24.49 -3.90 -6.53
N PRO A 280 25.70 -4.49 -6.43
CA PRO A 280 26.45 -4.95 -7.59
C PRO A 280 25.77 -6.15 -8.28
N HIS A 281 25.96 -6.24 -9.59
CA HIS A 281 25.59 -7.41 -10.37
C HIS A 281 26.45 -8.62 -9.96
N LEU A 282 25.85 -9.73 -9.53
CA LEU A 282 26.58 -10.95 -9.08
C LEU A 282 27.26 -11.72 -10.21
N GLY A 283 26.98 -11.37 -11.46
CA GLY A 283 27.43 -12.09 -12.66
C GLY A 283 26.62 -13.38 -12.94
N ARG A 284 25.68 -13.73 -12.06
CA ARG A 284 24.79 -14.88 -12.16
C ARG A 284 23.53 -14.64 -11.33
N ASP A 285 22.48 -15.40 -11.63
CA ASP A 285 21.28 -15.38 -10.81
C ASP A 285 21.54 -16.00 -9.42
N PRO A 286 21.04 -15.39 -8.34
CA PRO A 286 21.11 -15.96 -6.99
C PRO A 286 20.19 -17.18 -6.90
N ARG A 287 20.73 -18.30 -6.41
CA ARG A 287 20.01 -19.60 -6.31
C ARG A 287 19.98 -20.15 -4.89
N THR A 288 20.78 -19.61 -4.00
CA THR A 288 20.97 -20.11 -2.62
C THR A 288 20.91 -18.97 -1.61
N ALA A 289 20.67 -19.29 -0.34
CA ALA A 289 20.73 -18.30 0.75
C ALA A 289 22.11 -17.61 0.85
N ASP A 290 23.19 -18.30 0.47
CA ASP A 290 24.54 -17.73 0.43
C ASP A 290 24.70 -16.69 -0.68
N ASP A 291 24.02 -16.87 -1.82
CA ASP A 291 23.99 -15.86 -2.89
C ASP A 291 23.23 -14.59 -2.45
N LEU A 292 22.28 -14.71 -1.51
CA LEU A 292 21.52 -13.57 -0.96
C LEU A 292 22.33 -12.77 0.07
N ALA A 293 23.29 -13.40 0.73
CA ALA A 293 24.11 -12.79 1.77
C ALA A 293 24.80 -11.47 1.35
N PRO A 294 25.58 -11.43 0.23
CA PRO A 294 26.24 -10.20 -0.19
C PRO A 294 25.25 -9.11 -0.60
N LEU A 295 24.09 -9.48 -1.15
CA LEU A 295 23.04 -8.53 -1.53
C LEU A 295 22.39 -7.88 -0.29
N GLY A 296 22.19 -8.68 0.76
CA GLY A 296 21.53 -8.25 2.00
C GLY A 296 22.34 -7.24 2.81
N ALA A 297 23.67 -7.28 2.71
CA ALA A 297 24.57 -6.34 3.38
C ALA A 297 24.29 -4.87 3.00
N HIS A 298 23.78 -4.62 1.79
CA HIS A 298 23.41 -3.30 1.32
C HIS A 298 21.97 -2.91 1.71
N CYS A 299 21.14 -3.87 2.09
CA CYS A 299 19.68 -3.71 2.20
C CYS A 299 19.15 -4.07 3.58
N VAL A 300 19.95 -3.92 4.63
CA VAL A 300 19.49 -4.16 6.00
C VAL A 300 18.35 -3.19 6.36
N PRO A 301 17.18 -3.67 6.83
CA PRO A 301 16.14 -2.80 7.36
C PRO A 301 16.67 -1.97 8.54
N ASP A 302 16.49 -0.65 8.50
CA ASP A 302 16.84 0.23 9.61
C ASP A 302 15.97 -0.02 10.85
N GLN A 303 16.35 0.59 11.98
CA GLN A 303 15.54 0.59 13.19
C GLN A 303 14.64 1.82 13.21
N ARG A 304 13.32 1.61 13.33
CA ARG A 304 12.33 2.70 13.47
C ARG A 304 11.39 2.40 14.62
N ILE A 305 11.09 3.42 15.40
CA ILE A 305 10.16 3.32 16.52
C ILE A 305 8.72 3.35 15.96
N PRO A 306 7.88 2.33 16.21
CA PRO A 306 6.50 2.31 15.74
C PRO A 306 5.66 3.48 16.25
N GLY A 307 4.62 3.85 15.51
CA GLY A 307 3.66 4.88 15.92
C GLY A 307 3.12 5.72 14.75
N PRO A 308 2.34 6.76 15.04
CA PRO A 308 1.70 7.56 14.00
C PRO A 308 2.75 8.30 13.17
N ALA A 309 2.67 8.16 11.84
CA ALA A 309 3.40 9.04 10.93
C ALA A 309 2.70 10.41 10.87
N PRO A 310 3.45 11.52 10.79
CA PRO A 310 2.86 12.83 10.48
C PRO A 310 2.21 12.77 9.09
N ASP A 311 1.15 13.55 8.91
CA ASP A 311 0.53 13.74 7.60
C ASP A 311 1.59 14.39 6.67
N PRO A 312 1.78 13.89 5.44
CA PRO A 312 2.67 14.53 4.46
C PRO A 312 2.18 15.92 4.01
N TRP A 313 0.99 16.35 4.39
CA TRP A 313 0.38 17.62 4.00
C TRP A 313 0.42 18.64 5.14
N TRP A 314 0.32 19.92 4.79
CA TRP A 314 0.23 21.02 5.77
C TRP A 314 -0.82 22.04 5.36
N THR A 315 -1.28 22.83 6.34
CA THR A 315 -2.21 23.94 6.12
C THR A 315 -1.50 25.25 6.41
N GLU A 316 -1.51 26.17 5.45
CA GLU A 316 -1.08 27.56 5.60
C GLU A 316 -2.29 28.42 5.98
N ASP A 317 -2.12 29.32 6.95
CA ASP A 317 -3.18 30.17 7.45
C ASP A 317 -2.83 31.65 7.28
N THR A 318 -3.45 32.30 6.30
CA THR A 318 -3.19 33.71 5.97
C THR A 318 -4.21 34.67 6.61
N ARG A 319 -5.08 34.17 7.51
CA ARG A 319 -6.19 34.97 8.09
C ARG A 319 -5.74 36.10 9.01
N GLY A 320 -4.53 36.03 9.54
CA GLY A 320 -3.95 37.04 10.44
C GLY A 320 -2.91 37.94 9.79
N GLU A 321 -2.58 37.75 8.51
CA GLU A 321 -1.49 38.46 7.87
C GLU A 321 -1.96 39.81 7.30
N PRO A 322 -1.20 40.91 7.51
CA PRO A 322 -1.52 42.21 6.91
C PRO A 322 -1.51 42.12 5.38
N GLY A 323 -2.69 42.24 4.76
CA GLY A 323 -2.86 42.09 3.30
C GLY A 323 -3.15 40.66 2.81
N GLY A 324 -3.32 39.69 3.72
CA GLY A 324 -3.71 38.31 3.37
C GLY A 324 -5.18 38.20 2.90
N GLU A 325 -5.47 37.24 2.02
CA GLU A 325 -6.82 37.01 1.47
C GLU A 325 -7.84 36.47 2.50
N GLY A 326 -7.43 36.22 3.76
CA GLY A 326 -8.32 35.64 4.77
C GLY A 326 -8.59 34.15 4.56
N LEU A 327 -7.68 33.43 3.88
CA LEU A 327 -7.89 32.04 3.44
C LEU A 327 -7.03 31.03 4.19
N LEU A 328 -7.52 29.80 4.25
CA LEU A 328 -6.76 28.61 4.62
C LEU A 328 -6.32 27.90 3.33
N THR A 329 -5.05 27.56 3.21
CA THR A 329 -4.52 26.85 2.03
C THR A 329 -3.99 25.49 2.45
N TRP A 330 -4.62 24.43 1.97
CA TRP A 330 -4.15 23.07 2.18
C TRP A 330 -3.16 22.69 1.08
N CYS A 331 -1.94 22.30 1.48
CA CYS A 331 -0.82 22.06 0.60
C CYS A 331 -0.47 20.57 0.54
N LEU A 332 -0.52 20.01 -0.67
CA LEU A 332 -0.30 18.59 -0.93
C LEU A 332 0.86 18.44 -1.93
N PRO A 333 2.03 17.95 -1.50
CA PRO A 333 3.11 17.59 -2.42
C PRO A 333 2.65 16.48 -3.37
N LEU A 334 2.70 16.77 -4.67
CA LEU A 334 2.41 15.85 -5.77
C LEU A 334 3.50 16.01 -6.84
N PRO A 335 4.78 15.72 -6.51
CA PRO A 335 5.87 15.82 -7.47
C PRO A 335 5.61 14.93 -8.69
N GLY A 336 5.71 15.51 -9.88
CA GLY A 336 5.42 14.83 -11.14
C GLY A 336 3.95 14.92 -11.60
N ALA A 337 3.06 15.55 -10.82
CA ALA A 337 1.70 15.77 -11.27
C ALA A 337 1.62 16.81 -12.39
N VAL A 338 0.74 16.58 -13.35
CA VAL A 338 0.42 17.50 -14.44
C VAL A 338 -0.96 18.11 -14.19
N LYS A 339 -1.10 19.43 -14.37
CA LYS A 339 -2.34 20.17 -14.07
C LYS A 339 -3.57 19.63 -14.79
N GLU A 340 -3.41 19.20 -16.03
CA GLU A 340 -4.50 18.69 -16.88
C GLU A 340 -5.06 17.35 -16.38
N ASP A 341 -4.24 16.59 -15.66
CA ASP A 341 -4.59 15.29 -15.10
C ASP A 341 -5.11 15.37 -13.66
N LEU A 342 -5.18 16.58 -13.10
CA LEU A 342 -5.71 16.81 -11.76
C LEU A 342 -7.22 16.99 -11.78
N ARG A 343 -7.91 16.22 -10.93
CA ARG A 343 -9.34 16.41 -10.66
C ARG A 343 -9.59 16.47 -9.16
N LEU A 344 -10.35 17.46 -8.74
CA LEU A 344 -10.74 17.65 -7.34
C LEU A 344 -12.26 17.65 -7.23
N VAL A 345 -12.80 16.81 -6.37
CA VAL A 345 -14.23 16.77 -6.06
C VAL A 345 -14.41 16.75 -4.56
N ARG A 346 -15.03 17.79 -3.99
CA ARG A 346 -15.42 17.79 -2.58
C ARG A 346 -16.77 17.11 -2.39
N ARG A 347 -16.87 16.26 -1.38
CA ARG A 347 -18.12 15.63 -0.92
C ARG A 347 -18.15 15.65 0.61
N GLY A 348 -18.91 16.60 1.18
CA GLY A 348 -18.96 16.81 2.63
C GLY A 348 -17.58 17.13 3.20
N ASP A 349 -17.14 16.30 4.15
CA ASP A 349 -15.84 16.39 4.84
C ASP A 349 -14.70 15.67 4.09
N GLU A 350 -14.94 15.23 2.85
CA GLU A 350 -13.95 14.52 2.03
C GLU A 350 -13.59 15.32 0.77
N LEU A 351 -12.31 15.24 0.39
CA LEU A 351 -11.78 15.69 -0.88
C LEU A 351 -11.35 14.45 -1.69
N LEU A 352 -12.00 14.20 -2.81
CA LEU A 352 -11.59 13.19 -3.77
C LEU A 352 -10.58 13.85 -4.72
N LEU A 353 -9.35 13.36 -4.68
CA LEU A 353 -8.25 13.83 -5.50
C LEU A 353 -7.85 12.74 -6.50
N THR A 354 -7.87 13.09 -7.78
CA THR A 354 -7.28 12.32 -8.87
C THR A 354 -6.05 13.05 -9.38
N ALA A 355 -4.94 12.32 -9.55
CA ALA A 355 -3.74 12.81 -10.19
C ALA A 355 -3.24 11.74 -11.17
N GLY A 356 -3.52 11.93 -12.46
CA GLY A 356 -3.28 10.92 -13.48
C GLY A 356 -4.11 9.66 -13.21
N GLU A 357 -3.43 8.52 -13.10
CA GLU A 357 -4.04 7.23 -12.77
C GLU A 357 -4.33 7.04 -11.27
N PHE A 358 -3.77 7.88 -10.40
CA PHE A 358 -3.86 7.71 -8.95
C PHE A 358 -5.09 8.42 -8.38
N HIS A 359 -5.75 7.74 -7.44
CA HIS A 359 -7.00 8.19 -6.85
C HIS A 359 -6.95 8.04 -5.34
N ARG A 360 -7.19 9.14 -4.61
CA ARG A 360 -7.26 9.10 -3.15
C ARG A 360 -8.38 9.98 -2.63
N THR A 361 -9.13 9.45 -1.67
CA THR A 361 -10.07 10.23 -0.85
C THR A 361 -9.36 10.68 0.41
N LEU A 362 -9.31 11.99 0.62
CA LEU A 362 -8.68 12.63 1.76
C LEU A 362 -9.77 13.17 2.69
N ARG A 363 -9.60 12.99 3.99
CA ARG A 363 -10.47 13.62 4.98
C ARG A 363 -9.96 15.02 5.26
N LEU A 364 -10.86 15.99 5.27
CA LEU A 364 -10.52 17.36 5.61
C LEU A 364 -10.13 17.47 7.09
N GLU A 365 -9.10 18.27 7.35
CA GLU A 365 -8.75 18.72 8.70
C GLU A 365 -9.94 19.45 9.34
N SER A 366 -10.00 19.45 10.67
CA SER A 366 -11.15 20.00 11.39
C SER A 366 -11.47 21.46 11.01
N ALA A 367 -10.44 22.29 10.81
CA ALA A 367 -10.58 23.66 10.35
C ALA A 367 -11.16 23.76 8.92
N LEU A 368 -10.73 22.89 8.01
CA LEU A 368 -11.15 22.94 6.60
C LEU A 368 -12.58 22.46 6.37
N ARG A 369 -13.14 21.63 7.27
CA ARG A 369 -14.52 21.13 7.18
C ARG A 369 -15.57 22.25 7.19
N ARG A 370 -15.29 23.33 7.93
CA ARG A 370 -16.15 24.51 8.06
C ARG A 370 -15.84 25.61 7.04
N CYS A 371 -15.07 25.30 6.01
CA CYS A 371 -14.76 26.23 4.92
C CYS A 371 -15.48 25.80 3.64
N THR A 372 -15.48 26.66 2.62
CA THR A 372 -15.83 26.36 1.23
C THR A 372 -14.58 26.39 0.35
N VAL A 373 -14.51 25.58 -0.70
CA VAL A 373 -13.35 25.58 -1.63
C VAL A 373 -13.49 26.76 -2.58
N VAL A 374 -12.50 27.65 -2.62
CA VAL A 374 -12.51 28.84 -3.50
C VAL A 374 -11.62 28.68 -4.73
N GLY A 375 -10.69 27.73 -4.70
CA GLY A 375 -9.88 27.40 -5.88
C GLY A 375 -8.77 26.41 -5.56
N ALA A 376 -8.09 25.94 -6.59
CA ALA A 376 -6.91 25.10 -6.47
C ALA A 376 -5.86 25.48 -7.53
N ALA A 377 -4.59 25.40 -7.17
CA ALA A 377 -3.47 25.64 -8.08
C ALA A 377 -2.36 24.62 -7.85
N LEU A 378 -1.66 24.23 -8.91
CA LEU A 378 -0.48 23.39 -8.84
C LEU A 378 0.74 24.26 -9.17
N THR A 379 1.69 24.37 -8.24
CA THR A 379 2.92 25.17 -8.41
C THR A 379 4.08 24.45 -7.75
N ASP A 380 5.18 24.27 -8.49
CA ASP A 380 6.40 23.58 -8.04
C ASP A 380 6.14 22.18 -7.44
N GLY A 381 5.23 21.43 -8.07
CA GLY A 381 4.87 20.08 -7.61
C GLY A 381 4.04 20.07 -6.32
N VAL A 382 3.49 21.21 -5.88
CA VAL A 382 2.60 21.30 -4.72
C VAL A 382 1.22 21.77 -5.15
N LEU A 383 0.21 20.94 -4.88
CA LEU A 383 -1.19 21.29 -5.05
C LEU A 383 -1.67 22.08 -3.84
N ARG A 384 -2.02 23.34 -4.07
CA ARG A 384 -2.56 24.28 -3.08
C ARG A 384 -4.06 24.42 -3.28
N VAL A 385 -4.83 23.88 -2.35
CA VAL A 385 -6.30 24.00 -2.33
C VAL A 385 -6.68 25.10 -1.36
N ARG A 386 -7.30 26.16 -1.86
CA ARG A 386 -7.68 27.34 -1.07
C ARG A 386 -9.11 27.20 -0.55
N PHE A 387 -9.27 27.55 0.72
CA PHE A 387 -10.50 27.44 1.48
C PHE A 387 -10.86 28.79 2.11
N ALA A 388 -12.10 29.23 1.92
CA ALA A 388 -12.67 30.39 2.62
C ALA A 388 -13.57 29.92 3.78
N PRO A 389 -13.43 30.45 5.00
CA PRO A 389 -14.32 30.15 6.11
C PRO A 389 -15.79 30.37 5.72
N ASP A 390 -16.65 29.39 6.03
CA ASP A 390 -18.09 29.52 5.82
C ASP A 390 -18.68 30.40 6.94
N PRO A 391 -19.27 31.57 6.63
CA PRO A 391 -19.82 32.47 7.64
C PRO A 391 -20.92 31.86 8.52
N GLU A 392 -21.62 30.82 8.04
CA GLU A 392 -22.68 30.14 8.79
C GLU A 392 -22.14 29.13 9.81
N LEU A 393 -20.95 28.58 9.56
CA LEU A 393 -20.34 27.50 10.35
C LEU A 393 -19.14 27.96 11.18
N TRP A 394 -18.55 29.12 10.84
CA TRP A 394 -17.37 29.63 11.52
C TRP A 394 -17.75 30.40 12.80
N PRO A 395 -17.05 30.18 13.94
CA PRO A 395 -17.28 30.97 15.14
C PRO A 395 -17.03 32.45 14.86
N ARG A 396 -18.05 33.29 15.08
CA ARG A 396 -17.92 34.75 15.02
C ARG A 396 -16.96 35.20 16.12
N ALA A 397 -15.98 36.03 15.78
CA ALA A 397 -15.17 36.72 16.78
C ALA A 397 -16.12 37.51 17.69
N ARG A 398 -16.09 37.23 18.99
CA ARG A 398 -16.85 37.97 20.00
C ARG A 398 -16.16 39.28 20.33
#